data_AF-A0A7Y3DM97-F1
#
_entry.id   AF-A0A7Y3DM97-F1
#
_cell.length_a   1.000
_cell.length_b   1.000
_cell.length_c   1.000
_cell.angle_alpha   90.00
_cell.angle_beta   90.00
_cell.angle_gamma   90.00
#
_symmetry.space_group_name_H-M   'P 1'
#
loop_
_entity.id
_entity.type
_entity.pdbx_description
1 polymer ?
#
loop_
_entity_poly.entity_id
_entity_poly.type
_entity_poly.pdbx_seq_one_letter_code
_entity_poly.pdbx_strand_id
1 'polypeptide(L)'
;AAQRLVESFRARTKKINCLEITGLDKSSSTRQMISYFLIKGGTIGCLRMAVEYAPLAFTEINTALSEKHTKEPSTPVSCSAMLAQNMGVSDMHKVMAAGFAGGIGLNGGACGALGTAIWIIGMNGLKGDGGKIDFKRPEATAAINRFSKYTDFEFECCKIVGRRFENVSDHAGYLRKGGCSKIIQLLSTN
;
A
#
# COMPACT_ATOMS: atom_id res chain seq x y z
N ALA A 1 6.00 12.80 -1.72
CA ALA A 1 5.60 12.41 -0.34
C ALA A 1 5.83 10.92 -0.04
N ALA A 2 5.10 9.98 -0.65
CA ALA A 2 5.11 8.57 -0.23
C ALA A 2 6.50 7.88 -0.28
N GLN A 3 7.31 8.16 -1.30
CA GLN A 3 8.68 7.64 -1.38
C GLN A 3 9.54 8.08 -0.17
N ARG A 4 9.49 9.37 0.19
CA ARG A 4 10.22 9.91 1.35
C ARG A 4 9.76 9.30 2.67
N LEU A 5 8.46 9.04 2.81
CA LEU A 5 7.93 8.33 3.97
C LEU A 5 8.56 6.94 4.10
N VAL A 6 8.54 6.17 3.02
CA VAL A 6 9.12 4.83 2.99
C VAL A 6 10.63 4.86 3.30
N GLU A 7 11.37 5.81 2.72
CA GLU A 7 12.80 5.99 2.94
C GLU A 7 13.10 6.38 4.40
N SER A 8 12.34 7.30 4.97
CA SER A 8 12.47 7.72 6.37
C SER A 8 12.15 6.59 7.35
N PHE A 9 11.10 5.81 7.06
CA PHE A 9 10.77 4.63 7.85
C PHE A 9 11.92 3.63 7.82
N ARG A 10 12.43 3.30 6.62
CA ARG A 10 13.56 2.37 6.46
C ARG A 10 14.82 2.88 7.14
N ALA A 11 15.13 4.17 7.03
CA ALA A 11 16.31 4.76 7.66
C ALA A 11 16.29 4.55 9.18
N ARG A 12 15.11 4.69 9.80
CA ARG A 12 14.86 4.49 11.23
C ARG A 12 14.85 3.01 11.65
N THR A 13 14.09 2.18 10.96
CA THR A 13 13.78 0.81 11.42
C THR A 13 14.64 -0.28 10.78
N LYS A 14 15.40 0.07 9.73
CA LYS A 14 16.17 -0.83 8.84
C LYS A 14 15.32 -1.89 8.13
N LYS A 15 14.01 -1.80 8.24
CA LYS A 15 13.01 -2.76 7.76
C LYS A 15 11.89 -2.00 7.07
N ILE A 16 11.08 -2.68 6.27
CA ILE A 16 10.04 -1.99 5.49
C ILE A 16 8.66 -2.63 5.57
N ASN A 17 8.56 -3.87 6.04
CA ASN A 17 7.30 -4.57 6.15
C ASN A 17 7.18 -5.31 7.49
N CYS A 18 5.94 -5.69 7.82
CA CYS A 18 5.63 -6.40 9.04
C CYS A 18 6.38 -7.73 9.14
N LEU A 19 6.53 -8.47 8.04
CA LEU A 19 7.26 -9.74 8.03
C LEU A 19 8.71 -9.57 8.50
N GLU A 20 9.42 -8.57 7.99
CA GLU A 20 10.78 -8.26 8.43
C GLU A 20 10.81 -7.84 9.91
N ILE A 21 9.81 -7.08 10.37
CA ILE A 21 9.73 -6.56 11.74
C ILE A 21 9.44 -7.68 12.74
N THR A 22 8.48 -8.54 12.42
CA THR A 22 7.93 -9.55 13.34
C THR A 22 8.55 -10.92 13.15
N GLY A 23 9.03 -11.24 11.94
CA GLY A 23 9.37 -12.59 11.53
C GLY A 23 8.16 -13.52 11.40
N LEU A 24 6.93 -12.97 11.35
CA LEU A 24 5.69 -13.72 11.30
C LEU A 24 5.02 -13.61 9.94
N ASP A 25 4.52 -14.74 9.46
CA ASP A 25 3.74 -14.90 8.24
C ASP A 25 2.54 -15.84 8.46
N LYS A 26 1.84 -16.22 7.38
CA LYS A 26 0.69 -17.12 7.44
C LYS A 26 1.03 -18.56 7.88
N SER A 27 2.29 -18.97 7.80
CA SER A 27 2.77 -20.30 8.22
C SER A 27 3.17 -20.34 9.70
N SER A 28 3.23 -19.19 10.37
CA SER A 28 3.67 -19.09 11.75
C SER A 28 2.72 -19.77 12.72
N SER A 29 3.28 -20.59 13.62
CA SER A 29 2.54 -21.32 14.64
C SER A 29 1.97 -20.39 15.73
N THR A 30 0.94 -20.84 16.44
CA THR A 30 0.38 -20.16 17.62
C THR A 30 1.46 -19.84 18.65
N ARG A 31 2.45 -20.74 18.83
CA ARG A 31 3.57 -20.53 19.76
C ARG A 31 4.47 -19.37 19.32
N GLN A 32 4.78 -19.25 18.03
CA GLN A 32 5.55 -18.12 17.49
C GLN A 32 4.79 -16.81 17.67
N MET A 33 3.47 -16.80 17.41
CA MET A 33 2.62 -15.63 17.63
C MET A 33 2.58 -15.20 19.10
N ILE A 34 2.35 -16.13 20.03
CA ILE A 34 2.37 -15.86 21.48
C ILE A 34 3.74 -15.33 21.91
N SER A 35 4.82 -15.96 21.44
CA SER A 35 6.18 -15.53 21.77
C SER A 35 6.43 -14.09 21.32
N TYR A 36 6.05 -13.74 20.10
CA TYR A 36 6.27 -12.38 19.60
C TYR A 36 5.38 -11.35 20.30
N PHE A 37 4.06 -11.55 20.29
CA PHE A 37 3.13 -10.52 20.74
C PHE A 37 3.07 -10.39 22.26
N LEU A 38 3.12 -11.50 23.00
CA LEU A 38 2.93 -11.50 24.45
C LEU A 38 4.27 -11.51 25.20
N ILE A 39 5.21 -12.40 24.85
CA ILE A 39 6.45 -12.56 25.61
C ILE A 39 7.48 -11.49 25.25
N LYS A 40 7.70 -11.25 23.95
CA LYS A 40 8.64 -10.24 23.46
C LYS A 40 8.04 -8.82 23.43
N GLY A 41 6.77 -8.66 23.83
CA GLY A 41 6.07 -7.38 23.84
C GLY A 41 5.89 -6.78 22.43
N GLY A 42 5.75 -7.61 21.39
CA GLY A 42 5.69 -7.18 20.00
C GLY A 42 4.63 -6.10 19.73
N THR A 43 3.47 -6.16 20.39
CA THR A 43 2.44 -5.12 20.30
C THR A 43 2.96 -3.76 20.76
N ILE A 44 3.62 -3.70 21.92
CA ILE A 44 4.20 -2.48 22.48
C ILE A 44 5.34 -1.99 21.57
N GLY A 45 6.15 -2.91 21.04
CA GLY A 45 7.20 -2.60 20.07
C GLY A 45 6.66 -1.92 18.81
N CYS A 46 5.61 -2.47 18.20
CA CYS A 46 4.96 -1.90 17.02
C CYS A 46 4.30 -0.55 17.31
N LEU A 47 3.60 -0.41 18.45
CA LEU A 47 2.99 0.86 18.85
C LEU A 47 4.04 1.94 19.08
N ARG A 48 5.12 1.61 19.80
CA ARG A 48 6.25 2.52 20.00
C ARG A 48 6.86 2.95 18.67
N MET A 49 7.09 2.01 17.75
CA MET A 49 7.60 2.31 16.41
C MET A 49 6.68 3.29 15.65
N ALA A 50 5.36 3.09 15.72
CA ALA A 50 4.39 3.98 15.08
C ALA A 50 4.42 5.40 15.69
N VAL A 51 4.42 5.51 17.02
CA VAL A 51 4.50 6.80 17.75
C VAL A 51 5.79 7.53 17.41
N GLU A 52 6.91 6.82 17.41
CA GLU A 52 8.22 7.38 17.11
C GLU A 52 8.39 7.80 15.64
N TYR A 53 7.69 7.12 14.71
CA TYR A 53 7.72 7.45 13.29
C TYR A 53 6.77 8.60 12.93
N ALA A 54 5.69 8.79 13.68
CA ALA A 54 4.69 9.83 13.43
C ALA A 54 5.26 11.26 13.21
N PRO A 55 6.17 11.80 14.04
CA PRO A 55 6.71 13.14 13.82
C PRO A 55 7.57 13.24 12.55
N LEU A 56 8.31 12.17 12.23
CA LEU A 56 9.08 12.08 10.97
C LEU A 56 8.13 12.08 9.77
N ALA A 57 7.08 11.24 9.81
CA ALA A 57 6.09 11.19 8.75
C ALA A 57 5.40 12.54 8.54
N PHE A 58 5.02 13.22 9.63
CA PHE A 58 4.43 14.56 9.59
C PHE A 58 5.36 15.57 8.91
N THR A 59 6.63 15.57 9.28
CA THR A 59 7.66 16.45 8.70
C THR A 59 7.83 16.19 7.21
N GLU A 60 7.95 14.92 6.80
CA GLU A 60 8.10 14.54 5.38
C GLU A 60 6.88 14.93 4.53
N ILE A 61 5.67 14.78 5.09
CA ILE A 61 4.43 15.18 4.41
C ILE A 61 4.41 16.69 4.21
N ASN A 62 4.62 17.47 5.27
CA ASN A 62 4.58 18.94 5.18
C ASN A 62 5.67 19.49 4.28
N THR A 63 6.87 18.90 4.32
CA THR A 63 7.97 19.28 3.42
C THR A 63 7.58 19.01 1.98
N ALA A 64 7.06 17.82 1.66
CA ALA A 64 6.62 17.49 0.32
C ALA A 64 5.46 18.37 -0.19
N LEU A 65 4.57 18.84 0.69
CA LEU A 65 3.47 19.73 0.33
C LEU A 65 3.91 21.20 0.17
N SER A 66 4.98 21.61 0.87
CA SER A 66 5.49 22.99 0.81
C SER A 66 6.40 23.22 -0.41
N GLU A 67 6.96 22.16 -0.97
CA GLU A 67 7.80 22.22 -2.16
C GLU A 67 6.98 22.61 -3.40
N LYS A 68 7.46 23.61 -4.15
CA LYS A 68 6.87 23.95 -5.45
C LYS A 68 7.18 22.85 -6.44
N HIS A 69 6.15 22.12 -6.87
CA HIS A 69 6.25 21.18 -7.97
C HIS A 69 6.11 21.94 -9.30
N THR A 70 7.22 22.06 -10.04
CA THR A 70 7.30 22.83 -11.30
C THR A 70 7.00 21.98 -12.54
N LYS A 71 6.82 20.67 -12.39
CA LYS A 71 6.51 19.75 -13.49
C LYS A 71 5.24 18.97 -13.21
N GLU A 72 4.34 19.01 -14.17
CA GLU A 72 3.13 18.20 -14.16
C GLU A 72 3.50 16.70 -14.25
N PRO A 73 2.88 15.81 -13.45
CA PRO A 73 3.17 14.39 -13.50
C PRO A 73 2.84 13.81 -14.88
N SER A 74 3.70 12.93 -15.38
CA SER A 74 3.40 12.17 -16.61
C SER A 74 2.15 11.31 -16.43
N THR A 75 1.26 11.33 -17.42
CA THR A 75 0.06 10.49 -17.44
C THR A 75 0.36 9.06 -17.97
N PRO A 76 -0.32 8.02 -17.44
CA PRO A 76 -1.21 8.03 -16.29
C PRO A 76 -0.43 8.17 -14.96
N VAL A 77 -1.05 8.82 -13.97
CA VAL A 77 -0.38 9.22 -12.72
C VAL A 77 0.15 8.02 -11.93
N SER A 78 -0.66 6.96 -11.75
CA SER A 78 -0.23 5.70 -11.12
C SER A 78 -1.25 4.58 -11.27
N CYS A 79 -0.82 3.33 -11.08
CA CYS A 79 -1.70 2.14 -11.04
C CYS A 79 -2.80 2.27 -9.99
N SER A 80 -2.46 2.81 -8.81
CA SER A 80 -3.38 3.05 -7.71
C SER A 80 -4.40 4.14 -8.02
N ALA A 81 -3.97 5.27 -8.61
CA ALA A 81 -4.89 6.32 -9.03
C ALA A 81 -5.84 5.85 -10.14
N MET A 82 -5.34 5.07 -11.10
CA MET A 82 -6.17 4.46 -12.15
C MET A 82 -7.21 3.50 -11.57
N LEU A 83 -6.82 2.65 -10.62
CA LEU A 83 -7.78 1.77 -9.95
C LEU A 83 -8.82 2.56 -9.16
N ALA A 84 -8.40 3.56 -8.38
CA ALA A 84 -9.32 4.43 -7.65
C ALA A 84 -10.32 5.09 -8.60
N GLN A 85 -9.87 5.56 -9.76
CA GLN A 85 -10.74 6.09 -10.80
C GLN A 85 -11.76 5.06 -11.30
N ASN A 86 -11.32 3.82 -11.59
CA ASN A 86 -12.21 2.75 -12.04
C ASN A 86 -13.21 2.32 -10.96
N MET A 87 -12.87 2.48 -9.68
CA MET A 87 -13.76 2.23 -8.55
C MET A 87 -14.67 3.42 -8.20
N GLY A 88 -14.64 4.50 -8.99
CA GLY A 88 -15.61 5.60 -8.90
C GLY A 88 -15.45 6.52 -7.68
N VAL A 89 -14.28 6.56 -7.03
CA VAL A 89 -14.05 7.47 -5.89
C VAL A 89 -13.67 8.89 -6.36
N SER A 90 -13.81 9.87 -5.47
CA SER A 90 -13.52 11.29 -5.77
C SER A 90 -12.04 11.55 -6.09
N ASP A 91 -11.75 12.67 -6.74
CA ASP A 91 -10.38 13.06 -7.11
C ASP A 91 -9.43 13.15 -5.90
N MET A 92 -9.94 13.60 -4.75
CA MET A 92 -9.18 13.58 -3.49
C MET A 92 -8.71 12.16 -3.13
N HIS A 93 -9.57 11.16 -3.27
CA HIS A 93 -9.20 9.77 -3.00
C HIS A 93 -8.25 9.21 -4.07
N LYS A 94 -8.37 9.64 -5.34
CA LYS A 94 -7.41 9.27 -6.40
C LYS A 94 -6.00 9.80 -6.07
N VAL A 95 -5.91 11.04 -5.60
CA VAL A 95 -4.64 11.66 -5.18
C VAL A 95 -4.06 10.94 -3.97
N MET A 96 -4.88 10.64 -2.95
CA MET A 96 -4.44 9.88 -1.78
C MET A 96 -3.94 8.47 -2.16
N ALA A 97 -4.69 7.76 -3.01
CA ALA A 97 -4.30 6.43 -3.51
C ALA A 97 -2.99 6.44 -4.29
N ALA A 98 -2.65 7.55 -4.97
CA ALA A 98 -1.42 7.64 -5.77
C ALA A 98 -0.14 7.38 -4.94
N GLY A 99 -0.17 7.59 -3.63
CA GLY A 99 0.93 7.24 -2.73
C GLY A 99 1.27 5.73 -2.70
N PHE A 100 0.33 4.87 -3.07
CA PHE A 100 0.53 3.42 -3.12
C PHE A 100 1.24 2.94 -4.40
N ALA A 101 1.50 3.85 -5.36
CA ALA A 101 2.15 3.53 -6.62
C ALA A 101 3.42 2.68 -6.47
N GLY A 102 3.59 1.69 -7.36
CA GLY A 102 4.80 0.89 -7.46
C GLY A 102 5.19 0.14 -6.17
N GLY A 103 4.23 -0.23 -5.34
CA GLY A 103 4.49 -0.95 -4.09
C GLY A 103 4.64 -0.05 -2.86
N ILE A 104 3.88 1.05 -2.80
CA ILE A 104 4.00 2.15 -1.80
C ILE A 104 5.28 2.95 -2.01
N GLY A 105 5.13 4.17 -2.54
CA GLY A 105 6.27 5.05 -2.78
C GLY A 105 7.32 4.47 -3.73
N LEU A 106 6.90 3.69 -4.74
CA LEU A 106 7.77 3.06 -5.75
C LEU A 106 8.79 2.04 -5.22
N ASN A 107 8.69 1.61 -3.95
CA ASN A 107 9.75 0.80 -3.34
C ASN A 107 9.73 -0.69 -3.73
N GLY A 108 8.69 -1.14 -4.46
CA GLY A 108 8.51 -2.54 -4.87
C GLY A 108 7.81 -3.46 -3.86
N GLY A 109 7.34 -2.94 -2.74
CA GLY A 109 6.62 -3.65 -1.69
C GLY A 109 5.21 -4.05 -2.11
N ALA A 110 4.30 -4.26 -1.16
CA ALA A 110 2.96 -4.79 -1.44
C ALA A 110 2.22 -4.02 -2.55
N CYS A 111 1.59 -4.74 -3.48
CA CYS A 111 0.96 -4.19 -4.68
C CYS A 111 0.05 -3.00 -4.38
N GLY A 112 0.39 -1.85 -4.96
CA GLY A 112 -0.33 -0.60 -4.75
C GLY A 112 -1.79 -0.64 -5.17
N ALA A 113 -2.10 -1.33 -6.27
CA ALA A 113 -3.46 -1.50 -6.74
C ALA A 113 -4.29 -2.32 -5.75
N LEU A 114 -3.76 -3.43 -5.23
CA LEU A 114 -4.45 -4.20 -4.19
C LEU A 114 -4.67 -3.36 -2.93
N GLY A 115 -3.65 -2.64 -2.48
CA GLY A 115 -3.77 -1.73 -1.33
C GLY A 115 -4.87 -0.69 -1.51
N THR A 116 -4.97 -0.10 -2.70
CA THR A 116 -6.06 0.82 -3.06
C THR A 116 -7.42 0.15 -3.02
N ALA A 117 -7.59 -1.06 -3.56
CA ALA A 117 -8.86 -1.78 -3.53
C ALA A 117 -9.34 -2.00 -2.08
N ILE A 118 -8.47 -2.55 -1.23
CA ILE A 118 -8.78 -2.84 0.18
C ILE A 118 -9.15 -1.57 0.92
N TRP A 119 -8.38 -0.49 0.71
CA TRP A 119 -8.63 0.79 1.34
C TRP A 119 -9.99 1.39 0.93
N ILE A 120 -10.32 1.39 -0.37
CA ILE A 120 -11.61 1.89 -0.87
C ILE A 120 -12.78 1.07 -0.33
N ILE A 121 -12.67 -0.26 -0.37
CA ILE A 121 -13.69 -1.16 0.19
C ILE A 121 -13.91 -0.86 1.68
N GLY A 122 -12.83 -0.71 2.44
CA GLY A 122 -12.89 -0.37 3.86
C GLY A 122 -13.58 0.97 4.11
N MET A 123 -13.24 2.02 3.35
CA MET A 123 -13.87 3.34 3.46
C MET A 123 -15.36 3.34 3.14
N ASN A 124 -15.77 2.61 2.09
CA ASN A 124 -17.19 2.48 1.75
C ASN A 124 -17.98 1.78 2.86
N GLY A 125 -17.33 0.84 3.55
CA GLY A 125 -17.88 0.17 4.72
C GLY A 125 -18.17 1.05 5.92
N LEU A 126 -17.28 2.03 6.19
CA LEU A 126 -17.43 2.95 7.31
C LEU A 126 -18.67 3.84 7.19
N LYS A 127 -19.13 4.10 5.96
CA LYS A 127 -20.33 4.89 5.68
C LYS A 127 -21.62 4.13 6.01
N GLY A 128 -21.59 2.80 6.08
CA GLY A 128 -22.76 1.95 6.32
C GLY A 128 -22.92 1.44 7.75
N ASP A 129 -21.82 1.09 8.43
CA ASP A 129 -21.87 0.28 9.68
C ASP A 129 -21.50 1.05 10.97
N GLY A 130 -21.95 2.30 11.09
CA GLY A 130 -21.76 3.10 12.31
C GLY A 130 -20.28 3.38 12.64
N GLY A 131 -19.41 3.41 11.64
CA GLY A 131 -18.00 3.80 11.76
C GLY A 131 -17.04 2.73 12.29
N LYS A 132 -17.47 1.47 12.49
CA LYS A 132 -16.56 0.38 12.86
C LYS A 132 -15.89 -0.23 11.62
N ILE A 133 -14.56 -0.38 11.68
CA ILE A 133 -13.81 -1.13 10.66
C ILE A 133 -14.07 -2.63 10.89
N ASP A 134 -14.79 -3.25 9.97
CA ASP A 134 -14.86 -4.71 9.89
C ASP A 134 -13.67 -5.23 9.07
N PHE A 135 -12.74 -5.90 9.75
CA PHE A 135 -11.55 -6.51 9.13
C PHE A 135 -11.87 -7.80 8.35
N LYS A 136 -13.09 -8.33 8.45
CA LYS A 136 -13.54 -9.57 7.78
C LYS A 136 -14.53 -9.31 6.65
N ARG A 137 -14.53 -8.10 6.08
CA ARG A 137 -15.42 -7.77 4.97
C ARG A 137 -15.31 -8.79 3.83
N PRO A 138 -16.43 -9.41 3.44
CA PRO A 138 -16.45 -10.38 2.34
C PRO A 138 -15.88 -9.78 1.06
N GLU A 139 -16.13 -8.51 0.77
CA GLU A 139 -15.67 -7.83 -0.45
C GLU A 139 -14.15 -7.65 -0.46
N ALA A 140 -13.56 -7.27 0.68
CA ALA A 140 -12.11 -7.15 0.80
C ALA A 140 -11.44 -8.52 0.68
N THR A 141 -12.03 -9.54 1.29
CA THR A 141 -11.58 -10.94 1.18
C THR A 141 -11.68 -11.44 -0.25
N ALA A 142 -12.77 -11.14 -0.95
CA ALA A 142 -12.96 -11.50 -2.35
C ALA A 142 -11.93 -10.82 -3.26
N ALA A 143 -11.66 -9.52 -3.06
CA ALA A 143 -10.62 -8.79 -3.80
C ALA A 143 -9.22 -9.41 -3.56
N ILE A 144 -8.87 -9.72 -2.32
CA ILE A 144 -7.61 -10.40 -1.98
C ILE A 144 -7.53 -11.77 -2.64
N ASN A 145 -8.60 -12.55 -2.62
CA ASN A 145 -8.62 -13.89 -3.22
C ASN A 145 -8.50 -13.86 -4.75
N ARG A 146 -9.23 -12.97 -5.42
CA ARG A 146 -9.11 -12.77 -6.88
C ARG A 146 -7.69 -12.38 -7.24
N PHE A 147 -7.12 -11.40 -6.53
CA PHE A 147 -5.76 -10.95 -6.71
C PHE A 147 -4.74 -12.08 -6.51
N SER A 148 -4.82 -12.77 -5.37
CA SER A 148 -3.85 -13.83 -5.00
C SER A 148 -3.84 -14.95 -6.03
N LYS A 149 -5.00 -15.36 -6.54
CA LYS A 149 -5.06 -16.37 -7.61
C LYS A 149 -4.43 -15.89 -8.90
N TYR A 150 -4.62 -14.61 -9.25
CA TYR A 150 -4.07 -14.04 -10.48
C TYR A 150 -2.55 -13.84 -10.40
N THR A 151 -2.01 -13.54 -9.22
CA THR A 151 -0.58 -13.27 -9.00
C THR A 151 0.20 -14.47 -8.48
N ASP A 152 -0.37 -15.67 -8.53
CA ASP A 152 0.23 -16.88 -7.96
C ASP A 152 0.70 -16.70 -6.51
N PHE A 153 -0.19 -16.10 -5.71
CA PHE A 153 0.00 -15.77 -4.30
C PHE A 153 1.14 -14.78 -4.00
N GLU A 154 1.71 -14.14 -5.01
CA GLU A 154 2.68 -13.06 -4.82
C GLU A 154 1.98 -11.72 -4.54
N PHE A 155 2.52 -10.96 -3.60
CA PHE A 155 1.99 -9.65 -3.17
C PHE A 155 2.97 -8.51 -3.42
N GLU A 156 4.27 -8.77 -3.51
CA GLU A 156 5.28 -7.75 -3.76
C GLU A 156 5.21 -7.26 -5.21
N CYS A 157 5.03 -5.96 -5.38
CA CYS A 157 4.92 -5.30 -6.67
C CYS A 157 6.15 -5.56 -7.53
N CYS A 158 7.36 -5.55 -6.97
CA CYS A 158 8.56 -5.79 -7.77
C CYS A 158 8.71 -7.24 -8.23
N LYS A 159 8.11 -8.20 -7.53
CA LYS A 159 8.08 -9.59 -7.97
C LYS A 159 6.99 -9.82 -9.02
N ILE A 160 5.80 -9.25 -8.82
CA ILE A 160 4.69 -9.31 -9.79
C ILE A 160 5.07 -8.65 -11.12
N VAL A 161 5.71 -7.47 -11.06
CA VAL A 161 6.11 -6.69 -12.24
C VAL A 161 7.47 -7.15 -12.80
N GLY A 162 8.26 -7.86 -12.00
CA GLY A 162 9.62 -8.29 -12.35
C GLY A 162 10.71 -7.23 -12.21
N ARG A 163 10.37 -6.02 -11.72
CA ARG A 163 11.34 -4.95 -11.43
C ARG A 163 10.80 -3.90 -10.46
N ARG A 164 11.70 -3.06 -9.94
CA ARG A 164 11.35 -1.80 -9.26
C ARG A 164 11.31 -0.64 -10.24
N PHE A 165 10.55 0.39 -9.89
CA PHE A 165 10.48 1.62 -10.67
C PHE A 165 11.46 2.64 -10.11
N GLU A 166 12.20 3.30 -10.99
CA GLU A 166 13.20 4.30 -10.58
C GLU A 166 12.53 5.60 -10.13
N ASN A 167 11.47 6.00 -10.83
CA ASN A 167 10.77 7.26 -10.60
C ASN A 167 9.34 7.20 -11.16
N VAL A 168 8.57 8.26 -10.95
CA VAL A 168 7.17 8.35 -11.38
C VAL A 168 7.02 8.24 -12.90
N SER A 169 7.96 8.81 -13.68
CA SER A 169 7.92 8.75 -15.13
C SER A 169 8.19 7.36 -15.68
N ASP A 170 9.10 6.62 -15.05
CA ASP A 170 9.37 5.22 -15.35
C ASP A 170 8.13 4.34 -15.09
N HIS A 171 7.47 4.53 -13.95
CA HIS A 171 6.21 3.88 -13.61
C HIS A 171 5.10 4.22 -14.60
N ALA A 172 4.89 5.50 -14.92
CA ALA A 172 3.90 5.93 -15.91
C ALA A 172 4.19 5.36 -17.31
N GLY A 173 5.46 5.28 -17.70
CA GLY A 173 5.91 4.65 -18.95
C GLY A 173 5.51 3.18 -19.02
N TYR A 174 5.68 2.43 -17.94
CA TYR A 174 5.25 1.03 -17.85
C TYR A 174 3.72 0.88 -17.96
N LEU A 175 2.96 1.77 -17.33
CA LEU A 175 1.50 1.77 -17.40
C LEU A 175 0.99 2.09 -18.81
N ARG A 176 1.59 3.04 -19.53
CA ARG A 176 1.23 3.36 -20.92
C ARG A 176 1.40 2.19 -21.87
N LYS A 177 2.37 1.31 -21.60
CA LYS A 177 2.59 0.07 -22.36
C LYS A 177 1.63 -1.06 -21.98
N GLY A 178 0.57 -0.76 -21.21
CA GLY A 178 -0.43 -1.72 -20.77
C GLY A 178 -0.12 -2.42 -19.46
N GLY A 179 1.01 -2.11 -18.79
CA GLY A 179 1.56 -2.79 -17.61
C GLY A 179 0.55 -3.41 -16.64
N CYS A 180 0.15 -2.69 -15.58
CA CYS A 180 -0.74 -3.20 -14.53
C CYS A 180 -2.22 -3.36 -14.96
N SER A 181 -2.56 -3.25 -16.25
CA SER A 181 -3.95 -3.15 -16.73
C SER A 181 -4.83 -4.30 -16.27
N LYS A 182 -4.36 -5.54 -16.39
CA LYS A 182 -5.10 -6.75 -15.99
C LYS A 182 -5.41 -6.77 -14.49
N ILE A 183 -4.44 -6.37 -13.65
CA ILE A 183 -4.64 -6.28 -12.19
C ILE A 183 -5.66 -5.19 -11.86
N ILE A 184 -5.55 -4.03 -12.51
CA ILE A 184 -6.50 -2.92 -12.31
C ILE A 184 -7.91 -3.35 -12.69
N GLN A 185 -8.09 -3.99 -13.85
CA GLN A 185 -9.37 -4.48 -14.32
C GLN A 185 -9.95 -5.56 -13.39
N LEU A 186 -9.11 -6.52 -12.97
CA LEU A 186 -9.48 -7.59 -12.04
C LEU A 186 -10.01 -7.02 -10.71
N LEU A 187 -9.34 -5.99 -10.18
CA LEU A 187 -9.67 -5.38 -8.89
C LEU A 187 -10.84 -4.38 -8.97
N SER A 188 -11.09 -3.76 -10.13
CA SER A 188 -12.23 -2.87 -10.32
C SER A 188 -13.55 -3.59 -10.60
N THR A 189 -13.50 -4.90 -10.84
CA THR A 189 -14.71 -5.70 -11.05
C THR A 189 -15.24 -6.15 -9.68
N ASN A 190 -16.50 -5.82 -9.37
CA ASN A 190 -17.17 -6.24 -8.14
C ASN A 190 -17.49 -7.74 -8.18
#